data_AF-A0A6S7G1Q7-F1
#
_entry.id   AF-A0A6S7G1Q7-F1
#
_cell.length_a   1.000
_cell.length_b   1.000
_cell.length_c   1.000
_cell.angle_alpha   90.00
_cell.angle_beta   90.00
_cell.angle_gamma   90.00
#
_symmetry.space_group_name_H-M   'P 1'
#
loop_
_entity.id
_entity.type
_entity.pdbx_description
1 polymer ?
#
loop_
_entity_poly.entity_id
_entity_poly.type
_entity_poly.pdbx_seq_one_letter_code
_entity_poly.pdbx_strand_id
1 'polypeptide(L)'
;MLEISCSKSLNLNFRYNAYKARKQLTAIDWNYHVSLPQATTKLGEERITRKYNPRTRQWDVKIVKVEKGYEYVPVLISRMLNRRICDADGVTRHISLNDSNPVLISPTIAHIPPPATKEIVQRKSRFASDDKSSK
;
A
#
# COMPACT_ATOMS: atom_id res chain seq x y z
N MET A 1 26.98 -26.20 -9.96
CA MET A 1 26.83 -24.87 -10.59
C MET A 1 25.38 -24.46 -10.38
N LEU A 2 25.08 -23.64 -9.36
CA LEU A 2 23.71 -23.21 -9.05
C LEU A 2 23.56 -21.79 -9.57
N GLU A 3 22.92 -21.64 -10.73
CA GLU A 3 22.49 -20.33 -11.21
C GLU A 3 21.29 -19.89 -10.38
N ILE A 4 21.54 -19.01 -9.41
CA ILE A 4 20.48 -18.22 -8.79
C ILE A 4 20.01 -17.26 -9.87
N SER A 5 18.96 -17.65 -10.60
CA SER A 5 18.29 -16.74 -11.52
C SER A 5 17.75 -15.56 -10.70
N CYS A 6 18.42 -14.42 -10.81
CA CYS A 6 17.98 -13.15 -10.25
C CYS A 6 16.72 -12.75 -11.02
N SER A 7 15.55 -13.15 -10.50
CA SER A 7 14.26 -12.74 -11.04
C SER A 7 14.20 -11.21 -10.97
N LYS A 8 14.23 -10.60 -12.16
CA LYS A 8 14.01 -9.17 -12.46
C LYS A 8 13.26 -8.47 -11.34
N SER A 9 13.90 -7.45 -10.77
CA SER A 9 13.38 -6.50 -9.78
C SER A 9 11.93 -6.07 -10.11
N LEU A 10 10.95 -6.87 -9.69
CA LEU A 10 9.55 -6.50 -9.68
C LEU A 10 9.33 -5.91 -8.31
N ASN A 11 9.22 -4.59 -8.28
CA ASN A 11 9.02 -3.78 -7.10
C ASN A 11 7.85 -4.36 -6.28
N LEU A 12 8.17 -5.14 -5.24
CA LEU A 12 7.22 -5.96 -4.46
C LEU A 12 6.07 -5.12 -3.91
N ASN A 13 6.37 -3.84 -3.67
CA ASN A 13 5.46 -2.81 -3.18
C ASN A 13 4.27 -2.53 -4.11
N PHE A 14 4.36 -2.80 -5.41
CA PHE A 14 3.28 -2.52 -6.36
C PHE A 14 2.48 -3.76 -6.78
N ARG A 15 2.74 -4.93 -6.19
CA ARG A 15 1.93 -6.13 -6.44
C ARG A 15 0.55 -5.99 -5.81
N TYR A 16 -0.48 -6.56 -6.45
CA TYR A 16 -1.86 -6.53 -5.97
C TYR A 16 -2.01 -7.00 -4.52
N ASN A 17 -1.30 -8.06 -4.12
CA ASN A 17 -1.34 -8.57 -2.75
C ASN A 17 -0.83 -7.55 -1.73
N ALA A 18 0.27 -6.86 -2.04
CA ALA A 18 0.82 -5.81 -1.18
C ALA A 18 -0.10 -4.58 -1.11
N TYR A 19 -0.74 -4.21 -2.23
CA TYR A 19 -1.80 -3.20 -2.24
C TYR A 19 -2.98 -3.60 -1.34
N LYS A 20 -3.52 -4.80 -1.50
CA LYS A 20 -4.66 -5.32 -0.73
C LYS A 20 -4.35 -5.34 0.77
N ALA A 21 -3.17 -5.84 1.15
CA ALA A 21 -2.73 -5.88 2.54
C ALA A 21 -2.64 -4.46 3.15
N ARG A 22 -2.08 -3.49 2.43
CA ARG A 22 -2.03 -2.08 2.88
C ARG A 22 -3.42 -1.51 3.09
N LYS A 23 -4.35 -1.74 2.14
CA LYS A 23 -5.75 -1.28 2.27
C LYS A 23 -6.43 -1.86 3.51
N GLN A 24 -6.24 -3.15 3.77
CA GLN A 24 -6.79 -3.79 4.97
C GLN A 24 -6.16 -3.22 6.25
N LEU A 25 -4.84 -3.03 6.27
CA LEU A 25 -4.15 -2.46 7.42
C LEU A 25 -4.61 -1.03 7.71
N THR A 26 -4.81 -0.20 6.67
CA THR A 26 -5.36 1.17 6.84
C THR A 26 -6.78 1.16 7.39
N ALA A 27 -7.59 0.16 7.04
CA ALA A 27 -8.94 0.05 7.60
C ALA A 27 -8.91 -0.35 9.07
N ILE A 28 -8.01 -1.26 9.46
CA ILE A 28 -7.80 -1.64 10.86
C ILE A 28 -7.29 -0.45 11.68
N ASP A 29 -6.30 0.28 11.17
CA ASP A 29 -5.76 1.50 11.81
C ASP A 29 -6.86 2.54 12.05
N TRP A 30 -7.67 2.81 11.02
CA TRP A 30 -8.80 3.73 11.13
C TRP A 30 -9.81 3.28 12.20
N ASN A 31 -10.23 2.01 12.15
CA ASN A 31 -11.20 1.48 13.09
C ASN A 31 -10.67 1.50 14.53
N TYR A 32 -9.37 1.33 14.74
CA TYR A 32 -8.75 1.40 16.05
C TYR A 32 -8.72 2.82 16.62
N HIS A 33 -8.50 3.83 15.76
CA HIS A 33 -8.33 5.23 16.22
C HIS A 33 -9.60 6.09 16.12
N VAL A 34 -10.67 5.64 15.45
CA VAL A 34 -11.87 6.46 15.22
C VAL A 34 -12.55 6.89 16.52
N SER A 35 -12.66 5.97 17.48
CA SER A 35 -13.36 6.15 18.76
C SER A 35 -12.42 6.49 19.92
N LEU A 36 -11.25 7.07 19.66
CA LEU A 36 -10.35 7.50 20.73
C LEU A 36 -11.04 8.53 21.63
N PRO A 37 -10.96 8.35 22.96
CA PRO A 37 -11.54 9.28 23.92
C PRO A 37 -10.78 10.61 23.91
N GLN A 38 -11.41 11.62 24.51
CA GLN A 38 -10.79 12.91 24.74
C GLN A 38 -9.62 12.77 25.73
N ALA A 39 -8.51 13.45 25.45
CA ALA A 39 -7.36 13.46 26.33
C ALA A 39 -7.70 14.24 27.61
N THR A 40 -7.30 13.70 28.75
CA THR A 40 -7.39 14.37 30.04
C THR A 40 -6.02 14.86 30.50
N THR A 41 -6.01 15.94 31.25
CA THR A 41 -4.82 16.48 31.91
C THR A 41 -4.52 15.66 33.18
N LYS A 42 -3.35 15.85 33.80
CA LYS A 42 -2.99 15.19 35.08
C LYS A 42 -4.02 15.39 36.20
N LEU A 43 -4.78 16.48 36.14
CA LEU A 43 -5.83 16.84 37.09
C LEU A 43 -7.21 16.25 36.72
N GLY A 44 -7.31 15.46 35.65
CA GLY A 44 -8.55 14.87 35.15
C GLY A 44 -9.36 15.78 34.22
N GLU A 45 -8.98 17.04 34.07
CA GLU A 45 -9.69 17.99 33.19
C GLU A 45 -9.50 17.67 31.71
N GLU A 46 -10.58 17.87 30.95
CA GLU A 46 -10.61 17.70 29.51
C GLU A 46 -9.61 18.64 28.79
N ARG A 47 -8.75 18.06 27.95
CA ARG A 47 -7.74 18.81 27.21
C ARG A 47 -8.35 19.45 25.96
N ILE A 48 -8.37 20.77 25.96
CA ILE A 48 -8.94 21.58 24.89
C ILE A 48 -7.86 22.51 24.34
N THR A 49 -7.84 22.69 23.02
CA THR A 49 -6.93 23.61 22.33
C THR A 49 -7.73 24.58 21.47
N ARG A 50 -7.13 25.71 21.09
CA ARG A 50 -7.74 26.69 20.17
C ARG A 50 -7.11 26.59 18.79
N LYS A 51 -7.93 26.74 17.74
CA LYS A 51 -7.49 26.82 16.34
C LYS A 51 -8.03 28.10 15.73
N TYR A 52 -7.15 28.92 15.17
CA TYR A 52 -7.58 30.10 14.43
C TYR A 52 -8.16 29.71 13.07
N ASN A 53 -9.31 30.30 12.71
CA ASN A 53 -9.99 30.07 11.45
C ASN A 53 -9.86 31.33 10.57
N PRO A 54 -8.97 31.32 9.55
CA PRO A 54 -8.69 32.52 8.75
C PRO A 54 -9.88 32.98 7.91
N ARG A 55 -10.81 32.07 7.58
CA ARG A 55 -12.00 32.39 6.79
C ARG A 55 -13.01 33.21 7.58
N THR A 56 -13.27 32.86 8.84
CA THR A 56 -14.22 33.54 9.72
C THR A 56 -13.55 34.58 10.63
N ARG A 57 -12.21 34.61 10.66
CA ARG A 57 -11.37 35.43 11.55
C ARG A 57 -11.63 35.20 13.04
N GLN A 58 -12.11 34.02 13.41
CA GLN A 58 -12.45 33.64 14.78
C GLN A 58 -11.55 32.51 15.31
N TRP A 59 -11.52 32.36 16.63
CA TRP A 59 -10.86 31.24 17.31
C TRP A 59 -11.87 30.15 17.61
N ASP A 60 -11.70 28.99 16.99
CA ASP A 60 -12.54 27.83 17.20
C ASP A 60 -11.93 26.91 18.28
N VAL A 61 -12.79 26.26 19.03
CA VAL A 61 -12.41 25.27 20.05
C VAL A 61 -12.13 23.92 19.37
N LYS A 62 -10.99 23.32 19.69
CA LYS A 62 -10.57 22.00 19.20
C LYS A 62 -10.32 21.05 20.36
N ILE A 63 -11.14 20.00 20.41
CA ILE A 63 -10.99 18.88 21.35
C ILE A 63 -9.72 18.08 21.00
N VAL A 64 -8.87 17.83 21.99
CA VAL A 64 -7.68 16.99 21.83
C VAL A 64 -8.04 15.56 22.24
N LYS A 65 -7.89 14.60 21.33
CA LYS A 65 -8.03 13.17 21.63
C LYS A 65 -6.75 12.60 22.23
N VAL A 66 -6.85 11.46 22.90
CA VAL A 66 -5.70 10.69 23.40
C VAL A 66 -4.72 10.37 22.26
N GLU A 67 -3.44 10.24 22.61
CA GLU A 67 -2.39 9.86 21.67
C GLU A 67 -2.66 8.47 21.05
N LYS A 68 -2.24 8.30 19.80
CA LYS A 68 -2.44 7.05 19.08
C LYS A 68 -1.60 5.93 19.69
N GLY A 69 -2.26 4.86 20.15
CA GLY A 69 -1.62 3.59 20.48
C GLY A 69 -1.60 2.63 19.29
N TYR A 70 -0.65 1.68 19.31
CA TYR A 70 -0.49 0.65 18.27
C TYR A 70 -0.54 -0.78 18.85
N GLU A 71 -1.30 -0.97 19.93
CA GLU A 71 -1.39 -2.24 20.67
C GLU A 71 -1.98 -3.39 19.82
N TYR A 72 -2.71 -3.07 18.75
CA TYR A 72 -3.21 -4.06 17.79
C TYR A 72 -2.09 -4.67 16.93
N VAL A 73 -0.95 -4.00 16.74
CA VAL A 73 0.17 -4.49 15.92
C VAL A 73 0.75 -5.82 16.46
N PRO A 74 1.14 -5.94 17.74
CA PRO A 74 1.61 -7.22 18.28
C PRO A 74 0.55 -8.32 18.22
N VAL A 75 -0.74 -7.98 18.35
CA VAL A 75 -1.85 -8.95 18.20
C VAL A 75 -1.96 -9.46 16.75
N LEU A 76 -1.74 -8.59 15.76
CA LEU A 76 -1.69 -9.00 14.36
C LEU A 76 -0.49 -9.92 14.10
N ILE A 77 0.69 -9.57 14.62
CA ILE A 77 1.91 -10.38 14.45
C ILE A 77 1.72 -11.75 15.09
N SER A 78 1.23 -11.84 16.33
CA SER A 78 1.01 -13.11 17.00
C SER A 78 0.01 -13.99 16.25
N ARG A 79 -1.06 -13.41 15.72
CA ARG A 79 -2.03 -14.13 14.89
C ARG A 79 -1.40 -14.64 13.58
N MET A 80 -0.51 -13.88 12.96
CA MET A 80 0.22 -14.33 11.77
C MET A 80 1.17 -15.49 12.08
N LEU A 81 1.92 -15.40 13.18
CA LEU A 81 2.84 -16.46 13.62
C LEU A 81 2.08 -17.74 14.01
N ASN A 82 1.00 -17.63 14.78
CA ASN A 82 0.16 -18.77 15.14
C ASN A 82 -0.42 -19.46 13.90
N ARG A 83 -0.89 -18.68 12.92
CA ARG A 83 -1.36 -19.24 11.65
C ARG A 83 -0.28 -19.98 10.89
N ARG A 84 0.99 -19.60 11.02
CA ARG A 84 2.13 -20.30 10.39
C ARG A 84 2.54 -21.54 11.15
N ILE A 85 2.52 -21.50 12.48
CA ILE A 85 2.85 -22.65 13.34
C ILE A 85 1.80 -23.75 13.20
N CYS A 86 0.52 -23.39 13.13
CA CYS A 86 -0.58 -24.33 12.93
C CYS A 86 -0.78 -24.76 11.47
N ASP A 87 0.00 -24.19 10.53
CA ASP A 87 -0.09 -24.56 9.12
C ASP A 87 0.64 -25.89 8.90
N ALA A 88 -0.08 -26.93 8.46
CA ALA A 88 0.50 -28.25 8.28
C ALA A 88 1.40 -28.34 7.04
N ASP A 89 1.15 -27.51 6.01
CA ASP A 89 1.94 -27.55 4.79
C ASP A 89 3.04 -26.49 4.75
N GLY A 90 4.03 -26.73 3.88
CA GLY A 90 5.16 -25.84 3.66
C GLY A 90 4.78 -24.51 2.98
N VAL A 91 5.63 -23.50 3.18
CA VAL A 91 5.48 -22.14 2.62
C VAL A 91 5.42 -22.13 1.09
N THR A 92 5.98 -23.13 0.43
CA THR A 92 6.09 -23.24 -1.02
C THR A 92 4.88 -23.83 -1.72
N ARG A 93 3.82 -24.21 -0.98
CA ARG A 93 2.62 -24.81 -1.60
C ARG A 93 1.96 -23.87 -2.60
N HIS A 94 1.37 -24.45 -3.64
CA HIS A 94 0.51 -23.72 -4.55
C HIS A 94 -0.79 -23.33 -3.84
N ILE A 95 -1.12 -22.04 -3.85
CA ILE A 95 -2.36 -21.51 -3.28
C ILE A 95 -3.21 -20.99 -4.43
N SER A 96 -4.41 -21.55 -4.59
CA SER A 96 -5.39 -21.03 -5.55
C SER A 96 -5.72 -19.58 -5.21
N LEU A 97 -5.52 -18.69 -6.17
CA LEU A 97 -5.88 -17.28 -6.01
C LEU A 97 -7.40 -17.13 -6.17
N ASN A 98 -7.97 -16.14 -5.48
CA ASN A 98 -9.38 -15.78 -5.65
C ASN A 98 -9.67 -15.38 -7.11
N ASP A 99 -10.81 -15.77 -7.66
CA ASP A 99 -11.19 -15.51 -9.07
C ASP A 99 -11.15 -14.02 -9.44
N SER A 100 -11.50 -13.15 -8.49
CA SER A 100 -11.45 -11.68 -8.69
C SER A 100 -10.03 -11.09 -8.61
N ASN A 101 -8.97 -11.90 -8.53
CA ASN A 101 -7.61 -11.40 -8.50
C ASN A 101 -7.23 -10.87 -9.89
N PRO A 102 -6.80 -9.59 -10.02
CA PRO A 102 -6.45 -9.01 -11.32
C PRO A 102 -5.35 -9.78 -12.06
N VAL A 103 -4.51 -10.53 -11.35
CA VAL A 103 -3.50 -11.40 -11.97
C VAL A 103 -4.12 -12.53 -12.79
N LEU A 104 -5.31 -13.01 -12.41
CA LEU A 104 -6.06 -14.05 -13.15
C LEU A 104 -6.90 -13.48 -14.30
N ILE A 105 -7.36 -12.23 -14.18
CA ILE A 105 -8.27 -11.61 -15.16
C ILE A 105 -7.54 -11.30 -16.48
N SER A 106 -6.34 -10.73 -16.40
CA SER A 106 -5.55 -10.45 -17.60
C SER A 106 -4.07 -10.26 -17.24
N PRO A 107 -3.12 -10.89 -17.96
CA PRO A 107 -1.70 -10.67 -17.72
C PRO A 107 -1.27 -9.22 -18.05
N THR A 108 -2.04 -8.52 -18.88
CA THR A 108 -1.78 -7.15 -19.33
C THR A 108 -2.99 -6.27 -19.05
N ILE A 109 -2.77 -5.09 -18.45
CA ILE A 109 -3.82 -4.11 -18.10
C ILE A 109 -4.42 -3.45 -19.37
N ALA A 110 -3.72 -3.49 -20.50
CA ALA A 110 -4.16 -2.88 -21.74
C ALA A 110 -5.37 -3.61 -22.34
N HIS A 111 -6.40 -2.84 -22.69
CA HIS A 111 -7.58 -3.34 -23.42
C HIS A 111 -7.31 -3.64 -24.89
N ILE A 112 -6.17 -3.21 -25.41
CA ILE A 112 -5.74 -3.40 -26.80
C ILE A 112 -4.65 -4.48 -26.82
N PRO A 113 -4.73 -5.47 -27.73
CA PRO A 113 -3.66 -6.46 -27.87
C PRO A 113 -2.33 -5.77 -28.19
N PRO A 114 -1.20 -6.29 -27.68
CA PRO A 114 0.11 -5.72 -28.00
C PRO A 114 0.36 -5.79 -29.52
N PRO A 115 0.84 -4.70 -30.15
CA PRO A 115 1.25 -4.75 -31.54
C PRO A 115 2.44 -5.71 -31.71
N ALA A 116 2.68 -6.17 -32.94
CA ALA A 116 3.74 -7.14 -33.22
C ALA A 116 5.11 -6.58 -32.80
N THR A 117 5.97 -7.42 -32.20
CA THR A 117 7.27 -6.99 -31.68
C THR A 117 8.14 -6.29 -32.74
N LYS A 118 8.03 -6.71 -34.01
CA LYS A 118 8.73 -6.10 -35.15
C LYS A 118 8.36 -4.62 -35.33
N GLU A 119 7.10 -4.25 -35.11
CA GLU A 119 6.61 -2.88 -35.23
C GLU A 119 7.05 -2.01 -34.03
N ILE A 120 7.16 -2.63 -32.84
CA ILE A 120 7.59 -1.93 -31.63
C ILE A 120 9.06 -1.49 -31.75
N VAL A 121 9.93 -2.36 -32.27
CA VAL A 121 11.37 -2.09 -32.43
C VAL A 121 11.63 -0.95 -33.44
N GLN A 122 10.75 -0.77 -34.42
CA GLN A 122 10.86 0.29 -35.42
C GLN A 122 10.46 1.68 -34.89
N ARG A 123 9.83 1.76 -33.71
CA ARG A 123 9.47 3.06 -33.12
C ARG A 123 10.73 3.81 -32.71
N LYS A 124 11.00 4.93 -33.38
CA LYS A 124 12.06 5.85 -32.98
C LYS A 124 11.77 6.41 -31.59
N SER A 125 12.78 6.36 -30.71
CA SER A 125 12.73 7.01 -29.40
C SER A 125 12.49 8.51 -29.56
N ARG A 126 11.69 9.12 -28.69
CA ARG A 126 11.53 10.58 -28.62
C ARG A 126 12.84 11.32 -28.34
N PHE A 127 13.85 10.62 -27.82
CA PHE A 127 15.17 11.17 -27.50
C PHE A 127 16.23 10.90 -28.57
N ALA A 128 15.86 10.30 -29.71
CA ALA A 128 16.78 10.24 -30.84
C ALA A 128 16.98 11.67 -31.34
N SER A 129 18.16 12.24 -31.11
CA SER A 129 18.58 13.49 -31.74
C SER A 129 18.62 13.28 -33.25
N ASP A 130 17.95 14.16 -34.00
CA ASP A 130 18.12 14.25 -35.44
C ASP A 130 19.57 14.66 -35.71
N ASP A 131 20.45 13.68 -35.99
CA ASP A 131 21.76 13.95 -36.57
C ASP A 131 21.55 14.54 -37.97
N LYS A 132 21.44 15.87 -38.01
CA LYS A 132 21.54 16.66 -39.25
C LYS A 132 23.01 16.69 -39.64
N SER A 133 23.52 15.59 -40.19
CA SER A 133 24.84 15.60 -40.83
C SER A 133 24.71 16.01 -42.31
N SER A 134 25.55 16.97 -42.67
CA SER A 134 26.05 17.28 -44.02
C SER A 134 25.09 17.85 -45.08
N LYS A 135 25.22 19.15 -45.31
CA LYS A 135 25.64 19.65 -46.62
C LYS A 135 26.73 20.69 -46.44
#